data_AF-A0A5J4K326-F1
#
_entry.id   AF-A0A5J4K326-F1
#
_cell.length_a   1.000
_cell.length_b   1.000
_cell.length_c   1.000
_cell.angle_alpha   90.00
_cell.angle_beta   90.00
_cell.angle_gamma   90.00
#
_symmetry.space_group_name_H-M   'P 1'
#
loop_
_entity.id
_entity.type
_entity.pdbx_description
1 polymer ?
#
loop_
_entity_poly.entity_id
_entity_poly.type
_entity_poly.pdbx_seq_one_letter_code
_entity_poly.pdbx_strand_id
1 'polypeptide(L)'
;MAESAIEPPERAAAQHERPTLPEQATCPETAPATSSLTPAEGPATEERDRRSEPAETVLWTPGFIVAFALTLGLGLSAECLLTNGWLAHLYGGNWPQLAHLAALLLLWLGLLVRGRTAWVRLGAIFGCLWACFVGLNLLLNLRASSQPAVAYLNASGNLSLLGMYLCFATERARAPRWDTWFFALTLLGGSGAVLADYLLTAPDQRSLTTVADAIAALALWLALLVWWLRPTCWRLHPGPTFLFGLFPLIILLLSIPGITNSFNNLFFLQVADLCLLLGGLRILQAQRVLS
;
A
#
# COMPACT_ATOMS: atom_id res chain seq x y z
N MET A 1 26.95 -34.79 44.72
CA MET A 1 25.64 -35.45 44.80
C MET A 1 24.80 -34.86 43.67
N ALA A 2 24.99 -35.40 42.46
CA ALA A 2 24.13 -36.41 41.83
C ALA A 2 22.83 -35.75 41.31
N GLU A 3 22.78 -35.30 40.05
CA GLU A 3 22.52 -36.09 38.82
C GLU A 3 21.02 -36.45 38.68
N SER A 4 20.36 -35.92 37.65
CA SER A 4 19.49 -36.69 36.76
C SER A 4 18.78 -35.77 35.74
N ALA A 5 19.08 -36.03 34.47
CA ALA A 5 18.39 -35.51 33.30
C ALA A 5 17.22 -36.45 32.94
N ILE A 6 16.12 -35.89 32.40
CA ILE A 6 15.03 -36.68 31.81
C ILE A 6 14.71 -36.11 30.43
N GLU A 7 15.22 -36.79 29.41
CA GLU A 7 14.69 -36.77 28.03
C GLU A 7 13.40 -37.61 27.94
N PRO A 8 12.52 -37.30 26.98
CA PRO A 8 11.57 -38.27 26.44
C PRO A 8 11.76 -38.51 24.92
N PRO A 9 11.18 -39.60 24.38
CA PRO A 9 11.87 -40.47 23.44
C PRO A 9 11.51 -40.28 21.96
N GLU A 10 12.50 -40.68 21.17
CA GLU A 10 12.51 -41.07 19.77
C GLU A 10 11.44 -42.12 19.45
N ARG A 11 10.63 -41.89 18.40
CA ARG A 11 9.79 -42.92 17.75
C ARG A 11 9.95 -42.88 16.24
N ALA A 12 10.83 -43.77 15.79
CA ALA A 12 10.75 -44.71 14.67
C ALA A 12 9.64 -44.58 13.59
N ALA A 13 10.14 -44.65 12.36
CA ALA A 13 9.75 -45.56 11.28
C ALA A 13 8.46 -45.31 10.48
N ALA A 14 8.65 -44.97 9.20
CA ALA A 14 7.92 -45.60 8.10
C ALA A 14 8.80 -45.58 6.82
N GLN A 15 9.50 -46.69 6.59
CA GLN A 15 10.00 -47.09 5.28
C GLN A 15 8.81 -47.46 4.39
N HIS A 16 8.80 -46.98 3.15
CA HIS A 16 8.01 -47.61 2.09
C HIS A 16 8.88 -47.80 0.85
N GLU A 17 9.16 -49.07 0.59
CA GLU A 17 9.86 -49.58 -0.59
C GLU A 17 8.94 -49.56 -1.83
N ARG A 18 9.53 -49.15 -2.97
CA ARG A 18 9.53 -49.74 -4.34
C ARG A 18 8.30 -50.54 -4.85
N PRO A 19 7.97 -50.45 -6.17
CA PRO A 19 8.85 -51.08 -7.17
C PRO A 19 8.98 -50.40 -8.55
N THR A 20 10.16 -50.62 -9.13
CA THR A 20 10.55 -50.53 -10.54
C THR A 20 10.10 -51.75 -11.34
N LEU A 21 9.68 -51.58 -12.60
CA LEU A 21 9.62 -52.60 -13.66
C LEU A 21 9.80 -51.92 -15.04
N PRO A 22 10.13 -52.66 -16.12
CA PRO A 22 11.26 -52.34 -16.97
C PRO A 22 10.94 -52.21 -18.47
N GLU A 23 12.00 -51.85 -19.16
CA GLU A 23 12.30 -51.82 -20.60
C GLU A 23 11.99 -53.12 -21.40
N GLN A 24 11.42 -52.97 -22.60
CA GLN A 24 11.50 -53.87 -23.79
C GLN A 24 10.88 -53.10 -25.00
N ALA A 25 11.60 -52.63 -26.03
CA ALA A 25 12.39 -53.28 -27.08
C ALA A 25 11.59 -53.67 -28.37
N THR A 26 11.87 -52.91 -29.45
CA THR A 26 12.03 -53.28 -30.89
C THR A 26 10.85 -53.57 -31.87
N CYS A 27 11.05 -53.03 -33.09
CA CYS A 27 10.30 -52.89 -34.36
C CYS A 27 10.08 -54.20 -35.20
N PRO A 28 9.80 -54.17 -36.54
CA PRO A 28 8.72 -53.58 -37.38
C PRO A 28 8.02 -54.62 -38.33
N GLU A 29 6.84 -54.34 -38.92
CA GLU A 29 6.41 -54.99 -40.18
C GLU A 29 5.33 -54.19 -40.97
N THR A 30 5.22 -54.45 -42.27
CA THR A 30 4.93 -53.52 -43.37
C THR A 30 3.56 -53.77 -44.05
N ALA A 31 2.71 -52.72 -44.15
CA ALA A 31 1.74 -52.31 -45.21
C ALA A 31 0.67 -53.30 -45.78
N PRO A 32 -0.28 -52.89 -46.67
CA PRO A 32 -0.97 -51.61 -46.93
C PRO A 32 -2.52 -51.73 -46.98
N ALA A 33 -3.21 -50.60 -47.23
CA ALA A 33 -4.48 -50.45 -47.98
C ALA A 33 -5.69 -49.84 -47.23
N THR A 34 -5.93 -48.55 -47.53
CA THR A 34 -7.17 -47.98 -48.11
C THR A 34 -8.53 -48.32 -47.51
N SER A 35 -9.13 -47.37 -46.79
CA SER A 35 -10.54 -46.93 -46.91
C SER A 35 -10.85 -45.88 -45.83
N SER A 36 -10.88 -44.60 -46.17
CA SER A 36 -12.12 -43.81 -46.35
C SER A 36 -12.96 -43.62 -45.08
N LEU A 37 -12.69 -42.49 -44.40
CA LEU A 37 -13.67 -41.49 -43.96
C LEU A 37 -14.96 -41.96 -43.27
N THR A 38 -14.94 -41.96 -41.93
CA THR A 38 -16.03 -41.41 -41.10
C THR A 38 -15.41 -40.78 -39.84
N PRO A 39 -15.68 -39.50 -39.50
CA PRO A 39 -15.03 -38.85 -38.37
C PRO A 39 -15.67 -39.31 -37.06
N ALA A 40 -14.88 -40.01 -36.24
CA ALA A 40 -15.18 -40.20 -34.83
C ALA A 40 -14.90 -38.88 -34.10
N GLU A 41 -15.92 -38.41 -33.40
CA GLU A 41 -15.96 -37.28 -32.49
C GLU A 41 -14.88 -37.47 -31.41
N GLY A 42 -13.69 -36.91 -31.67
CA GLY A 42 -12.63 -36.82 -30.69
C GLY A 42 -12.94 -35.69 -29.70
N PRO A 43 -12.77 -35.90 -28.38
CA PRO A 43 -12.82 -34.81 -27.41
C PRO A 43 -11.58 -33.93 -27.60
N ALA A 44 -11.68 -32.98 -28.53
CA ALA A 44 -10.83 -31.82 -28.53
C ALA A 44 -11.31 -30.87 -27.43
N THR A 45 -10.36 -30.21 -26.77
CA THR A 45 -10.53 -29.01 -25.92
C THR A 45 -10.58 -29.21 -24.40
N GLU A 46 -9.61 -29.92 -23.81
CA GLU A 46 -9.24 -29.75 -22.39
C GLU A 46 -7.77 -29.33 -22.16
N GLU A 47 -7.11 -28.75 -23.17
CA GLU A 47 -5.71 -28.29 -23.06
C GLU A 47 -5.57 -26.75 -23.02
N ARG A 48 -6.62 -26.04 -22.61
CA ARG A 48 -6.64 -24.57 -22.56
C ARG A 48 -6.98 -24.00 -21.18
N ASP A 49 -6.41 -24.53 -20.10
CA ASP A 49 -6.31 -23.74 -18.86
C ASP A 49 -5.18 -24.16 -17.92
N ARG A 50 -4.03 -24.63 -18.45
CA ARG A 50 -2.77 -24.47 -17.72
C ARG A 50 -2.38 -22.99 -17.82
N ARG A 51 -3.09 -22.13 -17.08
CA ARG A 51 -2.53 -20.86 -16.63
C ARG A 51 -1.18 -21.20 -16.03
N SER A 52 -0.12 -20.79 -16.72
CA SER A 52 1.22 -20.67 -16.17
C SER A 52 1.06 -20.01 -14.81
N GLU A 53 1.21 -20.79 -13.73
CA GLU A 53 1.23 -20.20 -12.40
C GLU A 53 2.34 -19.15 -12.43
N PRO A 54 2.03 -17.88 -12.13
CA PRO A 54 3.04 -16.84 -12.17
C PRO A 54 4.13 -17.26 -11.20
N ALA A 55 5.34 -17.47 -11.74
CA ALA A 55 6.51 -17.83 -10.95
C ALA A 55 6.55 -16.95 -9.69
N GLU A 56 6.58 -17.59 -8.52
CA GLU A 56 6.50 -16.92 -7.23
C GLU A 56 7.68 -15.96 -7.10
N THR A 57 7.47 -14.68 -7.44
CA THR A 57 8.51 -13.67 -7.31
C THR A 57 8.76 -13.44 -5.84
N VAL A 58 9.84 -14.02 -5.31
CA VAL A 58 10.30 -13.83 -3.93
C VAL A 58 10.71 -12.36 -3.76
N LEU A 59 9.75 -11.55 -3.32
CA LEU A 59 9.94 -10.12 -3.12
C LEU A 59 10.76 -9.81 -1.86
N TRP A 60 10.92 -10.76 -0.93
CA TRP A 60 11.67 -10.58 0.31
C TRP A 60 13.08 -11.15 0.18
N THR A 61 13.97 -10.40 -0.46
CA THR A 61 15.40 -10.76 -0.45
C THR A 61 15.99 -10.40 0.92
N PRO A 62 16.94 -11.19 1.46
CA PRO A 62 17.61 -10.89 2.73
C PRO A 62 18.18 -9.47 2.79
N GLY A 63 18.79 -9.01 1.68
CA GLY A 63 19.32 -7.65 1.58
C GLY A 63 18.25 -6.57 1.72
N PHE A 64 17.05 -6.78 1.17
CA PHE A 64 15.94 -5.85 1.35
C PHE A 64 15.40 -5.86 2.78
N ILE A 65 15.27 -7.03 3.41
CA ILE A 65 14.84 -7.13 4.81
C ILE A 65 15.77 -6.30 5.71
N VAL A 66 17.09 -6.45 5.53
CA VAL A 66 18.10 -5.69 6.27
C VAL A 66 17.95 -4.19 5.99
N ALA A 67 17.88 -3.77 4.72
CA ALA A 67 17.73 -2.37 4.37
C ALA A 67 16.42 -1.76 4.93
N PHE A 68 15.31 -2.50 4.88
CA PHE A 68 14.02 -2.10 5.39
C PHE A 68 14.04 -1.97 6.92
N ALA A 69 14.57 -2.96 7.62
CA ALA A 69 14.68 -2.96 9.08
C ALA A 69 15.62 -1.85 9.57
N LEU A 70 16.74 -1.62 8.88
CA LEU A 70 17.65 -0.50 9.17
C LEU A 70 16.96 0.84 8.93
N THR A 71 16.23 1.01 7.82
CA THR A 71 15.49 2.25 7.54
C THR A 71 14.42 2.51 8.60
N LEU A 72 13.69 1.47 9.02
CA LEU A 72 12.70 1.58 10.08
C LEU A 72 13.34 1.93 11.43
N GLY A 73 14.37 1.19 11.85
CA GLY A 73 15.03 1.39 13.14
C GLY A 73 15.75 2.73 13.25
N LEU A 74 16.50 3.11 12.22
CA LEU A 74 17.16 4.42 12.14
C LEU A 74 16.15 5.54 12.00
N GLY A 75 15.07 5.35 11.21
CA GLY A 75 13.98 6.30 11.07
C GLY A 75 13.31 6.59 12.40
N LEU A 76 12.84 5.56 13.12
CA LEU A 76 12.21 5.73 14.43
C LEU A 76 13.15 6.36 15.46
N SER A 77 14.44 6.03 15.41
CA SER A 77 15.46 6.64 16.27
C SER A 77 15.66 8.11 15.93
N ALA A 78 15.72 8.45 14.64
CA ALA A 78 15.81 9.83 14.15
C ALA A 78 14.56 10.62 14.54
N GLU A 79 13.35 10.06 14.43
CA GLU A 79 12.12 10.73 14.86
C GLU A 79 12.11 11.00 16.35
N CYS A 80 12.59 10.06 17.18
CA CYS A 80 12.74 10.29 18.61
C CYS A 80 13.71 11.45 18.89
N LEU A 81 14.86 11.49 18.20
CA LEU A 81 15.83 12.58 18.34
C LEU A 81 15.28 13.92 17.84
N LEU A 82 14.56 13.94 16.72
CA LEU A 82 13.94 15.14 16.18
C LEU A 82 12.84 15.64 17.12
N THR A 83 12.00 14.76 17.64
CA THR A 83 10.94 15.19 18.55
C THR A 83 11.54 15.75 19.86
N ASN A 84 12.61 15.12 20.39
CA ASN A 84 13.34 15.63 21.55
C ASN A 84 14.09 16.94 21.26
N GLY A 85 14.68 17.10 20.08
CA GLY A 85 15.34 18.34 19.67
C GLY A 85 14.37 19.51 19.53
N TRP A 86 13.15 19.22 19.05
CA TRP A 86 12.06 20.20 19.00
C TRP A 86 11.60 20.60 20.41
N LEU A 87 11.43 19.63 21.33
CA LEU A 87 11.12 19.91 22.73
C LEU A 87 12.20 20.75 23.41
N ALA A 88 13.47 20.49 23.11
CA ALA A 88 14.61 21.24 23.61
C ALA A 88 14.76 22.62 22.92
N HIS A 89 13.81 23.00 22.06
CA HIS A 89 13.81 24.26 21.30
C HIS A 89 15.07 24.48 20.43
N LEU A 90 15.74 23.40 20.00
CA LEU A 90 16.91 23.49 19.12
C LEU A 90 16.54 24.03 17.73
N TYR A 91 15.30 23.84 17.32
CA TYR A 91 14.71 24.44 16.14
C TYR A 91 13.21 24.67 16.37
N GLY A 92 12.64 25.69 15.72
CA GLY A 92 11.22 26.03 15.81
C GLY A 92 10.41 25.58 14.59
N GLY A 93 9.08 25.52 14.74
CA GLY A 93 8.17 25.26 13.62
C GLY A 93 8.20 23.82 13.10
N ASN A 94 7.87 23.65 11.81
CA ASN A 94 7.61 22.34 11.18
C ASN A 94 8.78 21.85 10.29
N TRP A 95 10.03 22.23 10.59
CA TRP A 95 11.20 21.81 9.80
C TRP A 95 11.37 20.29 9.69
N PRO A 96 11.21 19.49 10.76
CA PRO A 96 11.33 18.03 10.65
C PRO A 96 10.32 17.42 9.68
N GLN A 97 9.09 17.96 9.69
CA GLN A 97 8.02 17.57 8.78
C GLN A 97 8.38 17.92 7.32
N LEU A 98 9.01 19.07 7.10
CA LEU A 98 9.46 19.47 5.76
C LEU A 98 10.56 18.54 5.22
N ALA A 99 11.47 18.06 6.09
CA ALA A 99 12.50 17.10 5.69
C ALA A 99 11.89 15.75 5.25
N HIS A 100 10.90 15.25 5.99
CA HIS A 100 10.14 14.05 5.62
C HIS A 100 9.43 14.21 4.28
N LEU A 101 8.75 15.34 4.12
CA LEU A 101 8.06 15.66 2.89
C LEU A 101 9.00 15.75 1.69
N ALA A 102 10.20 16.31 1.86
CA ALA A 102 11.23 16.35 0.83
C ALA A 102 11.69 14.94 0.44
N ALA A 103 11.92 14.07 1.43
CA ALA A 103 12.28 12.67 1.18
C ALA A 103 11.17 11.92 0.43
N LEU A 104 9.91 12.12 0.82
CA LEU A 104 8.75 11.56 0.13
C LEU A 104 8.61 12.09 -1.30
N LEU A 105 8.80 13.40 -1.52
CA LEU A 105 8.78 13.99 -2.86
C LEU A 105 9.87 13.37 -3.75
N LEU A 106 11.09 13.22 -3.24
CA LEU A 106 12.18 12.54 -3.97
C LEU A 106 11.83 11.07 -4.29
N LEU A 107 11.19 10.37 -3.36
CA LEU A 107 10.71 9.01 -3.57
C LEU A 107 9.66 8.96 -4.68
N TRP A 108 8.68 9.86 -4.68
CA TRP A 108 7.65 9.94 -5.72
C TRP A 108 8.25 10.30 -7.08
N LEU A 109 9.19 11.25 -7.13
CA LEU A 109 9.94 11.55 -8.36
C LEU A 109 10.74 10.34 -8.85
N GLY A 110 11.36 9.59 -7.94
CA GLY A 110 12.04 8.34 -8.26
C GLY A 110 11.09 7.29 -8.85
N LEU A 111 9.90 7.14 -8.28
CA LEU A 111 8.84 6.27 -8.82
C LEU A 111 8.26 6.77 -10.14
N LEU A 112 8.21 8.09 -10.37
CA LEU A 112 7.76 8.67 -11.63
C LEU A 112 8.75 8.35 -12.77
N VAL A 113 10.05 8.50 -12.51
CA VAL A 113 11.11 8.24 -13.48
C VAL A 113 11.30 6.74 -13.72
N ARG A 114 11.27 5.92 -12.66
CA ARG A 114 11.56 4.48 -12.74
C ARG A 114 10.33 3.59 -12.85
N GLY A 115 9.14 4.13 -12.62
CA GLY A 115 7.88 3.40 -12.72
C GLY A 115 7.68 2.92 -14.14
N ARG A 116 7.35 1.64 -14.31
CA ARG A 116 7.20 1.02 -15.63
C ARG A 116 5.77 1.01 -16.11
N THR A 117 4.85 0.85 -15.17
CA THR A 117 3.43 0.79 -15.48
C THR A 117 2.79 2.16 -15.36
N ALA A 118 1.76 2.37 -16.19
CA ALA A 118 1.02 3.62 -16.22
C ALA A 118 0.41 3.96 -14.85
N TRP A 119 -0.07 2.95 -14.12
CA TRP A 119 -0.64 3.14 -12.79
C TRP A 119 0.38 3.61 -11.75
N VAL A 120 1.60 3.05 -11.75
CA VAL A 120 2.63 3.51 -10.82
C VAL A 120 3.07 4.94 -11.13
N ARG A 121 3.20 5.29 -12.42
CA ARG A 121 3.50 6.67 -12.82
C ARG A 121 2.39 7.63 -12.42
N LEU A 122 1.13 7.27 -12.67
CA LEU A 122 -0.03 8.08 -12.29
C LEU A 122 -0.11 8.26 -10.77
N GLY A 123 0.13 7.18 -10.01
CA GLY A 123 0.22 7.23 -8.55
C GLY A 123 1.34 8.15 -8.08
N ALA A 124 2.51 8.10 -8.72
CA ALA A 124 3.62 8.99 -8.41
C ALA A 124 3.33 10.47 -8.74
N ILE A 125 2.59 10.77 -9.81
CA ILE A 125 2.13 12.13 -10.12
C ILE A 125 1.24 12.64 -8.98
N PHE A 126 0.25 11.85 -8.58
CA PHE A 126 -0.63 12.18 -7.45
C PHE A 126 0.14 12.32 -6.13
N GLY A 127 1.15 11.49 -5.89
CA GLY A 127 2.05 11.60 -4.73
C GLY A 127 2.87 12.90 -4.74
N CYS A 128 3.35 13.33 -5.90
CA CYS A 128 4.02 14.63 -6.06
C CYS A 128 3.06 15.79 -5.79
N LEU A 129 1.83 15.74 -6.32
CA LEU A 129 0.80 16.76 -6.06
C LEU A 129 0.45 16.84 -4.57
N TRP A 130 0.25 15.68 -3.92
CA TRP A 130 0.05 15.60 -2.47
C TRP A 130 1.19 16.28 -1.72
N ALA A 131 2.44 15.93 -2.05
CA ALA A 131 3.61 16.51 -1.40
C ALA A 131 3.69 18.03 -1.59
N CYS A 132 3.37 18.53 -2.79
CA CYS A 132 3.30 19.97 -3.06
C CYS A 132 2.22 20.66 -2.22
N PHE A 133 1.00 20.11 -2.14
CA PHE A 133 -0.09 20.71 -1.36
C PHE A 133 0.21 20.71 0.14
N VAL A 134 0.73 19.61 0.68
CA VAL A 134 1.16 19.54 2.09
C VAL A 134 2.30 20.52 2.35
N GLY A 135 3.26 20.63 1.43
CA GLY A 135 4.39 21.56 1.56
C GLY A 135 3.95 23.02 1.57
N LEU A 136 3.06 23.40 0.64
CA LEU A 136 2.45 24.73 0.63
C LEU A 136 1.67 25.00 1.93
N ASN A 137 0.91 24.02 2.41
CA ASN A 137 0.18 24.13 3.67
C ASN A 137 1.14 24.38 4.86
N LEU A 138 2.24 23.64 4.95
CA LEU A 138 3.26 23.84 5.99
C LEU A 138 3.89 25.23 5.89
N LEU A 139 4.22 25.69 4.68
CA LEU A 139 4.80 27.02 4.45
C LEU A 139 3.83 28.16 4.82
N LEU A 140 2.52 28.00 4.56
CA LEU A 140 1.51 28.98 4.96
C LEU A 140 1.29 29.02 6.47
N ASN A 141 1.31 27.86 7.13
CA ASN A 141 1.20 27.78 8.59
C ASN A 141 2.40 28.44 9.29
N LEU A 142 3.60 28.37 8.71
CA LEU A 142 4.77 29.11 9.23
C LEU A 142 4.58 30.63 9.20
N ARG A 143 3.71 31.15 8.33
CA ARG A 143 3.42 32.59 8.20
C ARG A 143 2.21 33.04 9.02
N ALA A 144 1.66 32.19 9.90
CA ALA A 144 0.48 32.46 10.73
C ALA A 144 -0.73 32.99 9.92
N SER A 145 -0.90 32.52 8.69
CA SER A 145 -1.98 32.96 7.81
C SER A 145 -3.28 32.20 8.16
N SER A 146 -4.21 32.86 8.85
CA SER A 146 -5.53 32.33 9.22
C SER A 146 -6.51 32.32 8.03
N GLN A 147 -6.13 31.66 6.92
CA GLN A 147 -6.87 31.76 5.66
C GLN A 147 -7.65 30.48 5.31
N PRO A 148 -8.82 30.64 4.63
CA PRO A 148 -9.57 29.52 4.05
C PRO A 148 -8.73 28.66 3.07
N ALA A 149 -7.62 29.20 2.58
CA ALA A 149 -6.63 28.49 1.78
C ALA A 149 -6.13 27.19 2.43
N VAL A 150 -6.00 27.13 3.77
CA VAL A 150 -5.54 25.93 4.48
C VAL A 150 -6.51 24.76 4.29
N ALA A 151 -7.82 25.01 4.42
CA ALA A 151 -8.85 23.98 4.24
C ALA A 151 -8.84 23.42 2.80
N TYR A 152 -8.73 24.30 1.79
CA TYR A 152 -8.65 23.87 0.39
C TYR A 152 -7.37 23.10 0.06
N LEU A 153 -6.23 23.50 0.63
CA LEU A 153 -4.97 22.77 0.47
C LEU A 153 -5.03 21.40 1.14
N ASN A 154 -5.64 21.29 2.32
CA ASN A 154 -5.84 20.03 3.01
C ASN A 154 -6.76 19.09 2.20
N ALA A 155 -7.89 19.59 1.72
CA ALA A 155 -8.79 18.84 0.84
C ALA A 155 -8.10 18.37 -0.45
N SER A 156 -7.39 19.27 -1.14
CA SER A 156 -6.66 18.95 -2.38
C SER A 156 -5.52 17.96 -2.14
N GLY A 157 -4.81 18.10 -1.02
CA GLY A 157 -3.80 17.16 -0.55
C GLY A 157 -4.41 15.78 -0.35
N ASN A 158 -5.45 15.65 0.48
CA ASN A 158 -6.05 14.35 0.80
C ASN A 158 -6.72 13.68 -0.42
N LEU A 159 -7.30 14.45 -1.34
CA LEU A 159 -7.78 13.93 -2.62
C LEU A 159 -6.63 13.41 -3.51
N SER A 160 -5.50 14.12 -3.54
CA SER A 160 -4.30 13.67 -4.25
C SER A 160 -3.75 12.39 -3.63
N LEU A 161 -3.71 12.30 -2.30
CA LEU A 161 -3.33 11.08 -1.57
C LEU A 161 -4.25 9.91 -1.93
N LEU A 162 -5.57 10.13 -1.93
CA LEU A 162 -6.55 9.12 -2.34
C LEU A 162 -6.28 8.68 -3.79
N GLY A 163 -6.04 9.62 -4.71
CA GLY A 163 -5.68 9.31 -6.10
C GLY A 163 -4.42 8.44 -6.21
N MET A 164 -3.38 8.77 -5.44
CA MET A 164 -2.16 7.97 -5.34
C MET A 164 -2.46 6.55 -4.85
N TYR A 165 -3.25 6.43 -3.79
CA TYR A 165 -3.61 5.16 -3.16
C TYR A 165 -4.38 4.25 -4.11
N LEU A 166 -5.36 4.82 -4.82
CA LEU A 166 -6.14 4.11 -5.82
C LEU A 166 -5.23 3.56 -6.93
N CYS A 167 -4.32 4.39 -7.45
CA CYS A 167 -3.40 3.97 -8.51
C CYS A 167 -2.47 2.83 -8.06
N PHE A 168 -1.94 2.88 -6.84
CA PHE A 168 -1.08 1.82 -6.33
C PHE A 168 -1.84 0.55 -5.98
N ALA A 169 -3.09 0.66 -5.52
CA ALA A 169 -3.94 -0.49 -5.26
C ALA A 169 -4.36 -1.20 -6.56
N THR A 170 -4.71 -0.46 -7.62
CA THR A 170 -5.19 -1.03 -8.90
C THR A 170 -4.11 -1.70 -9.72
N GLU A 171 -2.87 -1.23 -9.61
CA GLU A 171 -1.73 -1.75 -10.37
C GLU A 171 -1.57 -3.28 -10.25
N ARG A 172 -1.84 -3.86 -9.07
CA ARG A 172 -1.50 -5.26 -8.79
C ARG A 172 -2.68 -6.15 -8.45
N ALA A 173 -3.78 -5.57 -8.03
CA ALA A 173 -5.03 -6.27 -7.87
C ALA A 173 -5.99 -5.67 -8.89
N ARG A 174 -6.29 -6.40 -9.97
CA ARG A 174 -7.41 -6.09 -10.86
C ARG A 174 -8.57 -6.96 -10.41
N ALA A 175 -9.49 -6.37 -9.65
CA ALA A 175 -10.70 -7.04 -9.21
C ALA A 175 -11.89 -6.24 -9.71
N PRO A 176 -12.24 -6.35 -11.01
CA PRO A 176 -13.11 -5.37 -11.68
C PRO A 176 -14.47 -5.21 -10.99
N ARG A 177 -15.01 -6.29 -10.41
CA ARG A 177 -16.28 -6.24 -9.68
C ARG A 177 -16.17 -5.48 -8.36
N TRP A 178 -15.16 -5.80 -7.53
CA TRP A 178 -14.96 -5.11 -6.25
C TRP A 178 -14.62 -3.64 -6.49
N ASP A 179 -13.76 -3.35 -7.45
CA ASP A 179 -13.37 -1.98 -7.79
C ASP A 179 -14.58 -1.17 -8.24
N THR A 180 -15.43 -1.72 -9.12
CA THR A 180 -16.65 -1.04 -9.58
C THR A 180 -17.60 -0.73 -8.41
N TRP A 181 -17.87 -1.72 -7.55
CA TRP A 181 -18.75 -1.52 -6.39
C TRP A 181 -18.15 -0.53 -5.39
N PHE A 182 -16.85 -0.66 -5.10
CA PHE A 182 -16.15 0.24 -4.19
C PHE A 182 -16.19 1.67 -4.70
N PHE A 183 -15.86 1.91 -5.98
CA PHE A 183 -15.91 3.24 -6.57
C PHE A 183 -17.33 3.81 -6.61
N ALA A 184 -18.33 3.00 -6.94
CA ALA A 184 -19.72 3.43 -6.94
C ALA A 184 -20.18 3.83 -5.54
N LEU A 185 -19.94 2.98 -4.54
CA LEU A 185 -20.29 3.25 -3.13
C LEU A 185 -19.51 4.44 -2.57
N THR A 186 -18.23 4.55 -2.93
CA THR A 186 -17.36 5.66 -2.53
C THR A 186 -17.86 6.99 -3.10
N LEU A 187 -18.22 7.03 -4.38
CA LEU A 187 -18.70 8.24 -5.04
C LEU A 187 -20.08 8.66 -4.51
N LEU A 188 -21.04 7.73 -4.54
CA LEU A 188 -22.41 7.99 -4.09
C LEU A 188 -22.45 8.25 -2.58
N GLY A 189 -21.91 7.34 -1.78
CA GLY A 189 -21.87 7.47 -0.33
C GLY A 189 -21.04 8.67 0.13
N GLY A 190 -19.91 8.94 -0.52
CA GLY A 190 -19.06 10.08 -0.22
C GLY A 190 -19.74 11.41 -0.50
N SER A 191 -20.31 11.57 -1.69
CA SER A 191 -21.08 12.78 -2.04
C SER A 191 -22.28 12.98 -1.12
N GLY A 192 -22.99 11.91 -0.78
CA GLY A 192 -24.11 11.93 0.16
C GLY A 192 -23.69 12.31 1.57
N ALA A 193 -22.56 11.81 2.06
CA ALA A 193 -22.01 12.13 3.38
C ALA A 193 -21.62 13.62 3.47
N VAL A 194 -20.94 14.17 2.46
CA VAL A 194 -20.59 15.60 2.42
C VAL A 194 -21.85 16.48 2.35
N LEU A 195 -22.85 16.08 1.56
CA LEU A 195 -24.11 16.80 1.48
C LEU A 195 -24.89 16.76 2.81
N ALA A 196 -24.95 15.59 3.45
CA ALA A 196 -25.58 15.42 4.76
C ALA A 196 -24.87 16.27 5.82
N ASP A 197 -23.54 16.24 5.88
CA ASP A 197 -22.74 17.05 6.79
C ASP A 197 -23.02 18.55 6.61
N TYR A 198 -23.05 19.03 5.37
CA TYR A 198 -23.39 20.41 5.05
C TYR A 198 -24.82 20.80 5.49
N LEU A 199 -25.80 19.92 5.28
CA LEU A 199 -27.20 20.18 5.63
C LEU A 199 -27.44 20.12 7.14
N LEU A 200 -26.75 19.22 7.85
CA LEU A 200 -26.83 19.08 9.31
C LEU A 200 -26.05 20.16 10.06
N THR A 201 -25.03 20.75 9.45
CA THR A 201 -24.30 21.89 10.00
C THR A 201 -25.25 23.09 10.21
N ALA A 202 -25.14 23.73 11.37
CA ALA A 202 -25.93 24.90 11.73
C ALA A 202 -25.79 26.00 10.66
N PRO A 203 -26.88 26.72 10.28
CA PRO A 203 -26.86 27.69 9.19
C PRO A 203 -25.73 28.73 9.28
N ASP A 204 -25.43 29.18 10.49
CA ASP A 204 -24.40 30.21 10.75
C ASP A 204 -22.96 29.69 10.58
N GLN A 205 -22.77 28.37 10.54
CA GLN A 205 -21.49 27.69 10.36
C GLN A 205 -21.32 27.09 8.96
N ARG A 206 -22.34 27.18 8.10
CA ARG A 206 -22.27 26.68 6.73
C ARG A 206 -21.32 27.53 5.92
N SER A 207 -20.21 26.94 5.51
CA SER A 207 -19.18 27.61 4.74
C SER A 207 -18.53 26.65 3.75
N LEU A 208 -17.90 27.19 2.72
CA LEU A 208 -17.12 26.38 1.77
C LEU A 208 -15.92 25.70 2.44
N THR A 209 -15.41 26.26 3.55
CA THR A 209 -14.37 25.62 4.36
C THR A 209 -14.87 24.37 5.06
N THR A 210 -16.09 24.39 5.61
CA THR A 210 -16.72 23.19 6.20
C THR A 210 -16.81 22.06 5.17
N VAL A 211 -17.24 22.38 3.94
CA VAL A 211 -17.30 21.40 2.85
C VAL A 211 -15.91 20.86 2.49
N ALA A 212 -14.90 21.73 2.44
CA ALA A 212 -13.52 21.32 2.15
C ALA A 212 -12.98 20.38 3.24
N ASP A 213 -13.23 20.67 4.52
CA ASP A 213 -12.81 19.82 5.64
C ASP A 213 -13.53 18.46 5.62
N ALA A 214 -14.83 18.44 5.30
CA ALA A 214 -15.58 17.20 5.12
C ALA A 214 -15.02 16.34 3.97
N ILE A 215 -14.68 16.96 2.83
CA ILE A 215 -14.02 16.28 1.70
C ILE A 215 -12.66 15.74 2.13
N ALA A 216 -11.87 16.51 2.88
CA ALA A 216 -10.55 16.11 3.35
C ALA A 216 -10.63 14.88 4.27
N ALA A 217 -11.58 14.87 5.21
CA ALA A 217 -11.82 13.76 6.13
C ALA A 217 -12.31 12.50 5.38
N LEU A 218 -13.28 12.67 4.48
CA LEU A 218 -13.80 11.59 3.67
C LEU A 218 -12.70 10.95 2.80
N ALA A 219 -11.84 11.77 2.18
CA ALA A 219 -10.74 11.26 1.36
C ALA A 219 -9.77 10.38 2.17
N LEU A 220 -9.48 10.73 3.43
CA LEU A 220 -8.65 9.90 4.32
C LEU A 220 -9.35 8.58 4.70
N TRP A 221 -10.64 8.63 5.03
CA TRP A 221 -11.43 7.42 5.30
C TRP A 221 -11.43 6.48 4.10
N LEU A 222 -11.65 7.02 2.91
CA LEU A 222 -11.62 6.23 1.68
C LEU A 222 -10.21 5.68 1.41
N ALA A 223 -9.16 6.47 1.62
CA ALA A 223 -7.78 6.02 1.47
C ALA A 223 -7.45 4.84 2.41
N LEU A 224 -7.93 4.89 3.66
CA LEU A 224 -7.84 3.78 4.62
C LEU A 224 -8.59 2.53 4.11
N LEU A 225 -9.85 2.70 3.68
CA LEU A 225 -10.69 1.61 3.22
C LEU A 225 -10.15 0.94 1.94
N VAL A 226 -9.57 1.71 1.00
CA VAL A 226 -8.98 1.17 -0.24
C VAL A 226 -7.95 0.08 0.06
N TRP A 227 -7.09 0.28 1.05
CA TRP A 227 -6.06 -0.70 1.40
C TRP A 227 -6.60 -1.78 2.33
N TRP A 228 -7.31 -1.41 3.39
CA TRP A 228 -7.69 -2.38 4.43
C TRP A 228 -8.92 -3.21 4.09
N LEU A 229 -9.89 -2.68 3.37
CA LEU A 229 -11.12 -3.42 3.04
C LEU A 229 -10.91 -4.39 1.87
N ARG A 230 -9.88 -4.19 1.05
CA ARG A 230 -9.64 -4.96 -0.16
C ARG A 230 -8.88 -6.25 0.14
N PRO A 231 -9.52 -7.44 0.10
CA PRO A 231 -8.86 -8.69 0.49
C PRO A 231 -7.66 -9.03 -0.41
N THR A 232 -7.72 -8.62 -1.68
CA THR A 232 -6.67 -8.86 -2.67
C THR A 232 -5.37 -8.13 -2.32
N CYS A 233 -5.45 -6.95 -1.71
CA CYS A 233 -4.27 -6.19 -1.27
C CYS A 233 -3.53 -6.94 -0.15
N TRP A 234 -4.27 -7.46 0.83
CA TRP A 234 -3.71 -8.29 1.91
C TRP A 234 -3.06 -9.58 1.41
N ARG A 235 -3.68 -10.24 0.44
CA ARG A 235 -3.16 -11.50 -0.13
C ARG A 235 -1.90 -11.30 -0.95
N LEU A 236 -1.84 -10.24 -1.77
CA LEU A 236 -0.72 -10.03 -2.68
C LEU A 236 0.43 -9.28 -2.01
N HIS A 237 0.13 -8.26 -1.19
CA HIS A 237 1.10 -7.31 -0.65
C HIS A 237 0.74 -6.88 0.77
N PRO A 238 0.85 -7.77 1.77
CA PRO A 238 0.47 -7.45 3.14
C PRO A 238 1.28 -6.28 3.72
N GLY A 239 2.57 -6.16 3.37
CA GLY A 239 3.44 -5.07 3.83
C GLY A 239 2.96 -3.68 3.40
N PRO A 240 2.91 -3.36 2.09
CA PRO A 240 2.34 -2.10 1.61
C PRO A 240 0.92 -1.85 2.10
N THR A 241 0.08 -2.89 2.15
CA THR A 241 -1.30 -2.76 2.62
C THR A 241 -1.37 -2.28 4.07
N PHE A 242 -0.53 -2.84 4.93
CA PHE A 242 -0.42 -2.39 6.31
C PHE A 242 0.13 -0.96 6.39
N LEU A 243 1.26 -0.67 5.73
CA LEU A 243 1.95 0.63 5.82
C LEU A 243 1.12 1.78 5.24
N PHE A 244 0.55 1.61 4.04
CA PHE A 244 -0.30 2.61 3.42
C PHE A 244 -1.62 2.80 4.17
N GLY A 245 -2.17 1.74 4.79
CA GLY A 245 -3.36 1.88 5.63
C GLY A 245 -3.07 2.53 7.00
N LEU A 246 -1.87 2.32 7.55
CA LEU A 246 -1.47 2.91 8.82
C LEU A 246 -1.33 4.44 8.74
N PHE A 247 -0.86 4.98 7.60
CA PHE A 247 -0.75 6.42 7.37
C PHE A 247 -2.08 7.18 7.60
N PRO A 248 -3.17 6.95 6.83
CA PRO A 248 -4.42 7.67 7.00
C PRO A 248 -5.08 7.35 8.35
N LEU A 249 -4.85 6.16 8.92
CA LEU A 249 -5.32 5.85 10.28
C LEU A 249 -4.69 6.79 11.32
N ILE A 250 -3.37 6.97 11.26
CA ILE A 250 -2.67 7.89 12.16
C ILE A 250 -3.18 9.31 11.93
N ILE A 251 -3.26 9.79 10.68
CA ILE A 251 -3.76 11.14 10.40
C ILE A 251 -5.19 11.34 10.94
N LEU A 252 -6.08 10.36 10.76
CA LEU A 252 -7.43 10.39 11.32
C LEU A 252 -7.43 10.43 12.85
N LEU A 253 -6.57 9.64 13.50
CA LEU A 253 -6.44 9.67 14.96
C LEU A 253 -5.95 11.04 15.45
N LEU A 254 -4.99 11.64 14.76
CA LEU A 254 -4.46 12.97 15.07
C LEU A 254 -5.46 14.11 14.76
N SER A 255 -6.44 13.86 13.90
CA SER A 255 -7.49 14.84 13.59
C SER A 255 -8.52 15.01 14.71
N ILE A 256 -8.56 14.09 15.68
CA ILE A 256 -9.50 14.19 16.80
C ILE A 256 -8.90 15.10 17.88
N PRO A 257 -9.55 16.24 18.18
CA PRO A 257 -9.05 17.18 19.17
C PRO A 257 -8.99 16.55 20.56
N GLY A 258 -7.88 16.76 21.26
CA GLY A 258 -7.70 16.32 22.65
C GLY A 258 -7.20 14.87 22.84
N ILE A 259 -7.00 14.09 21.77
CA ILE A 259 -6.45 12.73 21.91
C ILE A 259 -4.97 12.74 22.32
N THR A 260 -4.17 13.63 21.75
CA THR A 260 -2.74 13.71 22.10
C THR A 260 -2.25 15.14 22.28
N ASN A 261 -1.17 15.28 23.03
CA ASN A 261 -0.45 16.54 23.20
C ASN A 261 0.35 16.89 21.94
N SER A 262 0.71 18.16 21.76
CA SER A 262 1.46 18.64 20.59
C SER A 262 2.75 17.84 20.30
N PHE A 263 3.42 17.35 21.33
CA PHE A 263 4.59 16.48 21.21
C PHE A 263 4.27 15.14 20.54
N ASN A 264 3.25 14.44 21.04
CA ASN A 264 2.83 13.15 20.50
C ASN A 264 2.30 13.31 19.07
N ASN A 265 1.58 14.41 18.79
CA ASN A 265 1.10 14.71 17.44
C ASN A 265 2.26 14.80 16.43
N LEU A 266 3.35 15.50 16.78
CA LEU A 266 4.53 15.61 15.90
C LEU A 266 5.17 14.24 15.66
N PHE A 267 5.43 13.48 16.73
CA PHE A 267 6.04 12.16 16.62
C PHE A 267 5.19 11.20 15.76
N PHE A 268 3.88 11.13 16.01
CA PHE A 268 3.00 10.26 15.24
C PHE A 268 2.89 10.68 13.78
N LEU A 269 2.91 11.99 13.49
CA LEU A 269 2.90 12.49 12.12
C LEU A 269 4.17 12.06 11.37
N GLN A 270 5.33 12.15 12.01
CA GLN A 270 6.60 11.68 11.46
C GLN A 270 6.59 10.15 11.25
N VAL A 271 6.05 9.39 12.21
CA VAL A 271 5.88 7.93 12.07
C VAL A 271 4.95 7.60 10.90
N ALA A 272 3.88 8.37 10.69
CA ALA A 272 3.01 8.20 9.53
C ALA A 272 3.80 8.41 8.24
N ASP A 273 4.55 9.51 8.10
CA ASP A 273 5.37 9.77 6.91
C ASP A 273 6.41 8.68 6.67
N LEU A 274 7.03 8.15 7.73
CA LEU A 274 7.94 7.01 7.65
C LEU A 274 7.23 5.76 7.10
N CYS A 275 6.00 5.49 7.53
CA CYS A 275 5.20 4.40 6.98
C CYS A 275 4.94 4.58 5.48
N LEU A 276 4.62 5.81 5.07
CA LEU A 276 4.41 6.14 3.66
C LEU A 276 5.70 5.97 2.83
N LEU A 277 6.83 6.37 3.38
CA LEU A 277 8.16 6.23 2.78
C LEU A 277 8.54 4.76 2.61
N LEU A 278 8.38 3.95 3.65
CA LEU A 278 8.62 2.51 3.62
C LEU A 278 7.68 1.80 2.62
N GLY A 279 6.41 2.21 2.57
CA GLY A 279 5.44 1.73 1.58
C GLY A 279 5.88 2.04 0.15
N GLY A 280 6.30 3.27 -0.12
CA GLY A 280 6.78 3.69 -1.44
C GLY A 280 8.10 3.00 -1.84
N LEU A 281 9.04 2.81 -0.92
CA LEU A 281 10.27 2.03 -1.15
C LEU A 281 9.94 0.59 -1.54
N ARG A 282 8.92 0.00 -0.92
CA ARG A 282 8.45 -1.35 -1.26
C ARG A 282 7.88 -1.42 -2.67
N ILE A 283 7.09 -0.43 -3.08
CA ILE A 283 6.61 -0.32 -4.47
C ILE A 283 7.81 -0.18 -5.43
N LEU A 284 8.77 0.68 -5.11
CA LEU A 284 9.94 0.92 -5.95
C LEU A 284 10.77 -0.35 -6.16
N GLN A 285 11.02 -1.11 -5.09
CA GLN A 285 11.71 -2.40 -5.19
C GLN A 285 10.92 -3.36 -6.08
N ALA A 286 9.60 -3.40 -5.91
CA ALA A 286 8.76 -4.32 -6.66
C ALA A 286 8.67 -3.94 -8.16
N GLN A 287 8.98 -2.70 -8.54
CA GLN A 287 9.18 -2.30 -9.94
C GLN A 287 10.56 -2.71 -10.48
N ARG A 288 11.58 -2.85 -9.62
CA ARG A 288 12.91 -3.34 -10.03
C ARG A 288 12.94 -4.85 -10.25
N VAL A 289 12.22 -5.64 -9.46
CA VAL A 289 12.22 -7.11 -9.60
C VAL A 289 11.48 -7.59 -10.85
N LEU A 290 10.54 -6.80 -11.37
CA LEU A 290 9.84 -7.09 -12.63
C LEU A 290 10.69 -6.73 -13.88
N SER A 291 12.02 -6.61 -13.74
CA SER A 291 13.00 -6.40 -14.83
C SER A 291 13.83 -7.63 -15.08
#